data_AF-A0A350PL64-F1
#
_entry.id   AF-A0A350PL64-F1
#
_cell.length_a   1.000
_cell.length_b   1.000
_cell.length_c   1.000
_cell.angle_alpha   90.00
_cell.angle_beta   90.00
_cell.angle_gamma   90.00
#
_symmetry.space_group_name_H-M   'P 1'
#
loop_
_entity.id
_entity.type
_entity.pdbx_description
1 polymer ?
#
loop_
_entity_poly.entity_id
_entity_poly.type
_entity_poly.pdbx_seq_one_letter_code
_entity_poly.pdbx_strand_id
1 'polypeptide(L)'
;FANAVVPASSAQDEDVFIRLKYNDILEQQILQEDGEDSERLFIKFEEDPENLNLERVYFLTTSSTSSTSELMISGLSPHLEVVKVGTRTAGEYFGTKIIFGSEATPPNSYIMVPVVLQYQISNGTTVSGGIEPNLTAVENLLQPFPIGDTQDPILARALNSISNGSQSSSAKFISKPYIDLVDERSRKLGRIMFRSEKN
;
A
#
# COMPACT_ATOMS: atom_id res chain seq x y z
N PHE A 1 -2.13 -10.05 -9.09
CA PHE A 1 -3.15 -8.99 -9.17
C PHE A 1 -2.63 -7.73 -9.87
N ALA A 2 -1.45 -7.20 -9.52
CA ALA A 2 -0.86 -6.06 -10.26
C ALA A 2 -0.70 -6.37 -11.76
N ASN A 3 -0.19 -7.57 -12.07
CA ASN A 3 -0.09 -8.10 -13.44
C ASN A 3 -1.44 -8.13 -14.18
N ALA A 4 -2.57 -8.30 -13.48
CA ALA A 4 -3.89 -8.39 -14.11
C ALA A 4 -4.47 -7.02 -14.51
N VAL A 5 -3.95 -5.92 -13.95
CA VAL A 5 -4.56 -4.58 -14.11
C VAL A 5 -3.65 -3.57 -14.80
N VAL A 6 -2.37 -3.90 -14.98
CA VAL A 6 -1.39 -3.05 -15.70
C VAL A 6 -1.59 -3.14 -17.22
N PRO A 7 -1.18 -2.14 -18.03
CA PRO A 7 -1.08 -2.31 -19.47
C PRO A 7 -0.31 -3.58 -19.84
N ALA A 8 -0.79 -4.31 -20.84
CA ALA A 8 -0.20 -5.58 -21.25
C ALA A 8 1.28 -5.42 -21.65
N SER A 9 1.65 -4.26 -22.22
CA SER A 9 3.05 -3.95 -22.55
C SER A 9 3.96 -3.93 -21.33
N SER A 10 3.54 -3.32 -20.22
CA SER A 10 4.36 -3.28 -19.00
C SER A 10 4.54 -4.65 -18.36
N ALA A 11 3.57 -5.55 -18.52
CA ALA A 11 3.73 -6.94 -18.11
C ALA A 11 4.69 -7.72 -19.02
N GLN A 12 4.58 -7.51 -20.34
CA GLN A 12 5.44 -8.17 -21.35
C GLN A 12 6.91 -7.70 -21.27
N ASP A 13 7.11 -6.41 -21.00
CA ASP A 13 8.45 -5.79 -20.91
C ASP A 13 9.10 -6.02 -19.53
N GLU A 14 8.44 -6.76 -18.63
CA GLU A 14 8.88 -6.99 -17.25
C GLU A 14 9.22 -5.69 -16.51
N ASP A 15 8.38 -4.67 -16.68
CA ASP A 15 8.60 -3.36 -16.07
C ASP A 15 8.74 -3.50 -14.54
N VAL A 16 9.62 -2.68 -13.96
CA VAL A 16 9.82 -2.69 -12.50
C VAL A 16 8.56 -2.17 -11.81
N PHE A 17 7.90 -3.06 -11.06
CA PHE A 17 6.74 -2.73 -10.25
C PHE A 17 7.17 -1.98 -8.99
N ILE A 18 8.10 -2.56 -8.21
CA ILE A 18 8.68 -1.93 -7.02
C ILE A 18 10.14 -2.33 -6.83
N ARG A 19 10.91 -1.45 -6.19
CA ARG A 19 12.27 -1.71 -5.73
C ARG A 19 12.28 -1.99 -4.24
N LEU A 20 13.07 -2.97 -3.82
CA LEU A 20 13.29 -3.34 -2.44
C LEU A 20 14.66 -2.84 -2.00
N LYS A 21 14.67 -2.07 -0.92
CA LYS A 21 15.86 -1.50 -0.32
C LYS A 21 16.09 -2.13 1.06
N TYR A 22 17.31 -2.56 1.31
CA TYR A 22 17.71 -3.16 2.58
C TYR A 22 18.71 -2.27 3.31
N ASN A 23 19.24 -2.75 4.43
CA ASN A 23 20.43 -2.13 5.01
C ASN A 23 21.66 -2.42 4.13
N ASP A 24 22.68 -1.59 4.29
CA ASP A 24 23.89 -1.65 3.46
C ASP A 24 24.56 -3.03 3.48
N ILE A 25 24.51 -3.75 4.61
CA ILE A 25 25.13 -5.07 4.76
C ILE A 25 24.44 -6.09 3.86
N LEU A 26 23.12 -6.21 3.98
CA LEU A 26 22.34 -7.19 3.23
C LEU A 26 22.27 -6.84 1.75
N GLU A 27 22.16 -5.54 1.43
CA GLU A 27 22.13 -5.08 0.04
C GLU A 27 23.46 -5.38 -0.68
N GLN A 28 24.60 -5.09 -0.05
CA GLN A 28 25.91 -5.43 -0.61
C GLN A 28 26.11 -6.94 -0.76
N GLN A 29 25.59 -7.73 0.17
CA GLN A 29 25.60 -9.20 0.04
C GLN A 29 24.78 -9.65 -1.17
N ILE A 30 23.56 -9.13 -1.36
CA ILE A 30 22.72 -9.44 -2.52
C ILE A 30 23.44 -9.07 -3.83
N LEU A 31 24.05 -7.90 -3.89
CA LEU A 31 24.77 -7.45 -5.08
C LEU A 31 25.97 -8.35 -5.42
N GLN A 32 26.66 -8.89 -4.41
CA GLN A 32 27.79 -9.80 -4.61
C GLN A 32 27.36 -11.21 -5.04
N GLU A 33 26.24 -11.71 -4.50
CA GLU A 33 25.72 -13.05 -4.77
C GLU A 33 24.96 -13.11 -6.11
N ASP A 34 24.09 -12.12 -6.35
CA ASP A 34 23.06 -12.17 -7.38
C ASP A 34 23.19 -11.07 -8.44
N GLY A 35 24.02 -10.04 -8.20
CA GLY A 35 24.23 -8.91 -9.11
C GLY A 35 23.21 -7.76 -8.97
N GLU A 36 23.36 -6.74 -9.83
CA GLU A 36 22.55 -5.51 -9.79
C GLU A 36 21.08 -5.73 -10.17
N ASP A 37 20.75 -6.76 -10.96
CA ASP A 37 19.39 -7.04 -11.43
C ASP A 37 18.65 -8.11 -10.59
N SER A 38 19.13 -8.38 -9.37
CA SER A 38 18.58 -9.43 -8.49
C SER A 38 17.08 -9.25 -8.22
N GLU A 39 16.31 -10.34 -8.33
CA GLU A 39 14.90 -10.42 -7.92
C GLU A 39 14.70 -10.14 -6.42
N ARG A 40 15.77 -10.17 -5.61
CA ARG A 40 15.71 -9.75 -4.21
C ARG A 40 15.65 -8.24 -4.05
N LEU A 41 16.07 -7.47 -5.07
CA LEU A 41 16.08 -6.00 -5.13
C LEU A 41 14.91 -5.44 -5.96
N PHE A 42 14.33 -6.23 -6.85
CA PHE A 42 13.25 -5.78 -7.74
C PHE A 42 12.11 -6.80 -7.77
N ILE A 43 10.89 -6.28 -7.65
CA ILE A 43 9.71 -7.02 -8.09
C ILE A 43 9.31 -6.41 -9.43
N LYS A 44 9.27 -7.26 -10.45
CA LYS A 44 8.85 -6.91 -11.81
C LYS A 44 7.43 -7.42 -12.06
N PHE A 45 6.76 -6.87 -13.05
CA PHE A 45 5.56 -7.51 -13.57
C PHE A 45 5.91 -8.81 -14.29
N GLU A 46 4.91 -9.68 -14.40
CA GLU A 46 4.97 -10.90 -15.19
C GLU A 46 3.70 -10.97 -16.05
N GLU A 47 3.74 -11.73 -17.14
CA GLU A 47 2.55 -11.98 -17.95
C GLU A 47 1.45 -12.67 -17.13
N ASP A 48 0.22 -12.20 -17.30
CA ASP A 48 -0.98 -12.77 -16.68
C ASP A 48 -2.02 -13.04 -17.78
N PRO A 49 -2.47 -14.28 -17.98
CA PRO A 49 -3.51 -14.59 -18.97
C PRO A 49 -4.82 -13.84 -18.74
N GLU A 50 -5.07 -13.39 -17.50
CA GLU A 50 -6.26 -12.62 -17.11
C GLU A 50 -6.00 -11.10 -17.10
N ASN A 51 -4.93 -10.64 -17.75
CA ASN A 51 -4.62 -9.21 -17.88
C ASN A 51 -5.76 -8.45 -18.60
N LEU A 52 -6.26 -7.42 -17.94
CA LEU A 52 -7.37 -6.58 -18.40
C LEU A 52 -6.92 -5.42 -19.30
N ASN A 53 -5.61 -5.24 -19.47
CA ASN A 53 -4.97 -4.21 -20.28
C ASN A 53 -5.53 -2.80 -20.01
N LEU A 54 -5.60 -2.41 -18.72
CA LEU A 54 -6.20 -1.15 -18.31
C LEU A 54 -5.21 0.00 -18.43
N GLU A 55 -5.66 1.12 -18.99
CA GLU A 55 -4.90 2.39 -18.99
C GLU A 55 -5.13 3.22 -17.72
N ARG A 56 -6.19 2.91 -16.97
CA ARG A 56 -6.59 3.64 -15.76
C ARG A 56 -7.25 2.73 -14.74
N VAL A 57 -6.98 2.99 -13.47
CA VAL A 57 -7.64 2.32 -12.33
C VAL A 57 -8.07 3.33 -11.25
N TYR A 58 -9.21 3.07 -10.62
CA TYR A 58 -9.67 3.84 -9.47
C TYR A 58 -9.46 3.05 -8.17
N PHE A 59 -8.78 3.65 -7.19
CA PHE A 59 -8.62 3.10 -5.85
C PHE A 59 -9.47 3.88 -4.85
N LEU A 60 -10.35 3.20 -4.14
CA LEU A 60 -11.13 3.77 -3.04
C LEU A 60 -10.32 3.59 -1.75
N THR A 61 -9.90 4.68 -1.12
CA THR A 61 -8.95 4.63 0.00
C THR A 61 -9.40 5.44 1.21
N THR A 62 -9.02 4.98 2.39
CA THR A 62 -9.20 5.70 3.65
C THR A 62 -7.87 5.86 4.37
N SER A 63 -7.87 6.50 5.54
CA SER A 63 -6.69 6.56 6.42
C SER A 63 -6.25 5.20 6.94
N SER A 64 -7.11 4.18 6.83
CA SER A 64 -6.81 2.79 7.19
C SER A 64 -6.19 1.99 6.04
N THR A 65 -6.11 2.55 4.83
CA THR A 65 -5.37 1.94 3.72
C THR A 65 -3.87 2.03 4.03
N SER A 66 -3.22 0.90 4.28
CA SER A 66 -1.79 0.83 4.60
C SER A 66 -1.10 -0.38 3.94
N SER A 67 0.24 -0.43 4.03
CA SER A 67 1.05 -1.60 3.68
C SER A 67 0.86 -2.06 2.23
N THR A 68 0.58 -3.34 1.97
CA THR A 68 0.45 -3.92 0.62
C THR A 68 -0.52 -3.15 -0.28
N SER A 69 -1.56 -2.51 0.28
CA SER A 69 -2.46 -1.66 -0.51
C SER A 69 -1.75 -0.42 -1.06
N GLU A 70 -0.89 0.22 -0.27
CA GLU A 70 -0.11 1.37 -0.73
C GLU A 70 1.00 0.97 -1.69
N LEU A 71 1.62 -0.21 -1.47
CA LEU A 71 2.54 -0.83 -2.41
C LEU A 71 1.87 -1.03 -3.77
N MET A 72 0.65 -1.56 -3.79
CA MET A 72 -0.13 -1.74 -5.02
C MET A 72 -0.41 -0.41 -5.74
N ILE A 73 -0.93 0.58 -5.02
CA ILE A 73 -1.27 1.90 -5.58
C ILE A 73 -0.01 2.58 -6.14
N SER A 74 1.06 2.59 -5.36
CA SER A 74 2.29 3.28 -5.71
C SER A 74 3.05 2.57 -6.82
N GLY A 75 3.13 1.24 -6.81
CA GLY A 75 3.81 0.45 -7.84
C GLY A 75 3.13 0.51 -9.21
N LEU A 76 1.81 0.68 -9.28
CA LEU A 76 1.10 0.86 -10.56
C LEU A 76 1.23 2.30 -11.12
N SER A 77 1.43 3.29 -10.27
CA SER A 77 1.37 4.72 -10.65
C SER A 77 2.32 5.16 -11.79
N PRO A 78 3.50 4.54 -12.00
CA PRO A 78 4.36 4.88 -13.13
C PRO A 78 3.88 4.32 -14.47
N HIS A 79 2.96 3.34 -14.45
CA HIS A 79 2.65 2.49 -15.60
C HIS A 79 1.24 2.73 -16.16
N LEU A 80 0.33 3.27 -15.35
CA LEU A 80 -1.04 3.60 -15.76
C LEU A 80 -1.61 4.73 -14.92
N GLU A 81 -2.73 5.31 -15.35
CA GLU A 81 -3.38 6.38 -14.60
C GLU A 81 -4.05 5.84 -13.33
N VAL A 82 -3.43 6.10 -12.18
CA VAL A 82 -3.97 5.75 -10.87
C VAL A 82 -4.77 6.92 -10.33
N VAL A 83 -6.10 6.76 -10.21
CA VAL A 83 -7.00 7.76 -9.61
C VAL A 83 -7.44 7.30 -8.23
N LYS A 84 -7.03 8.03 -7.20
CA LYS A 84 -7.34 7.70 -5.81
C LYS A 84 -8.49 8.56 -5.29
N VAL A 85 -9.51 7.91 -4.74
CA VAL A 85 -10.75 8.51 -4.26
C VAL A 85 -10.93 8.21 -2.78
N GLY A 86 -11.22 9.23 -1.96
CA GLY A 86 -11.42 9.07 -0.53
C GLY A 86 -10.53 9.99 0.29
N THR A 87 -9.77 9.45 1.26
CA THR A 87 -8.83 10.22 2.09
C THR A 87 -7.37 9.81 1.87
N ARG A 88 -6.44 10.54 2.49
CA ARG A 88 -5.01 10.17 2.54
C ARG A 88 -4.84 8.80 3.19
N THR A 89 -3.89 8.00 2.68
CA THR A 89 -3.53 6.67 3.21
C THR A 89 -2.56 6.77 4.39
N ALA A 90 -2.19 5.65 5.01
CA ALA A 90 -1.39 5.65 6.24
C ALA A 90 0.09 6.04 6.03
N GLY A 91 0.72 5.59 4.95
CA GLY A 91 2.12 5.84 4.61
C GLY A 91 3.10 4.78 5.09
N GLU A 92 2.68 3.52 5.14
CA GLU A 92 3.51 2.39 5.58
C GLU A 92 4.27 1.80 4.38
N TYR A 93 5.56 2.09 4.28
CA TYR A 93 6.41 1.72 3.13
C TYR A 93 7.48 0.65 3.44
N PHE A 94 7.29 -0.13 4.50
CA PHE A 94 8.30 -1.06 4.99
C PHE A 94 7.77 -2.48 5.15
N GLY A 95 8.69 -3.45 5.07
CA GLY A 95 8.41 -4.86 5.33
C GLY A 95 9.06 -5.31 6.62
N THR A 96 8.41 -6.27 7.29
CA THR A 96 8.91 -6.84 8.55
C THR A 96 9.22 -8.31 8.41
N LYS A 97 10.09 -8.82 9.29
CA LYS A 97 10.35 -10.25 9.44
C LYS A 97 9.94 -10.67 10.83
N ILE A 98 9.24 -11.80 10.96
CA ILE A 98 8.91 -12.36 12.27
C ILE A 98 10.06 -13.26 12.72
N ILE A 99 10.53 -13.05 13.94
CA ILE A 99 11.52 -13.88 14.62
C ILE A 99 10.87 -14.48 15.86
N PHE A 100 10.80 -15.80 15.94
CA PHE A 100 10.16 -16.50 17.04
C PHE A 100 11.17 -16.81 18.15
N GLY A 101 10.87 -16.39 19.38
CA GLY A 101 11.68 -16.67 20.56
C GLY A 101 11.77 -18.15 20.92
N SER A 102 10.90 -18.98 20.37
CA SER A 102 11.02 -20.45 20.45
C SER A 102 12.27 -20.99 19.75
N GLU A 103 12.85 -20.23 18.81
CA GLU A 103 14.09 -20.57 18.11
C GLU A 103 15.35 -20.06 18.84
N ALA A 104 15.18 -19.30 19.94
CA ALA A 104 16.29 -18.79 20.73
C ALA A 104 16.89 -19.85 21.67
N THR A 105 18.11 -19.62 22.15
CA THR A 105 18.76 -20.44 23.17
C THR A 105 19.12 -19.59 24.39
N PRO A 106 18.44 -19.74 25.55
CA PRO A 106 17.30 -20.63 25.81
C PRO A 106 16.00 -20.15 25.12
N PRO A 107 15.08 -21.08 24.79
CA PRO A 107 13.83 -20.74 24.12
C PRO A 107 12.92 -19.93 25.04
N ASN A 108 12.18 -19.00 24.45
CA ASN A 108 11.25 -18.14 25.17
C ASN A 108 9.95 -17.92 24.37
N SER A 109 9.00 -17.19 24.96
CA SER A 109 7.68 -16.96 24.36
C SER A 109 7.57 -15.62 23.65
N TYR A 110 8.65 -14.87 23.44
CA TYR A 110 8.56 -13.58 22.75
C TYR A 110 8.59 -13.76 21.23
N ILE A 111 8.01 -12.81 20.49
CA ILE A 111 8.27 -12.62 19.07
C ILE A 111 8.86 -11.22 18.86
N MET A 112 9.81 -11.12 17.93
CA MET A 112 10.35 -9.87 17.45
C MET A 112 9.90 -9.66 16.01
N VAL A 113 9.46 -8.43 15.70
CA VAL A 113 9.01 -8.06 14.35
C VAL A 113 9.84 -6.87 13.87
N PRO A 114 11.15 -7.04 13.58
CA PRO A 114 11.97 -5.98 13.02
C PRO A 114 11.46 -5.57 11.65
N VAL A 115 11.56 -4.26 11.37
CA VAL A 115 11.56 -3.73 10.01
C VAL A 115 12.87 -4.14 9.36
N VAL A 116 12.79 -4.77 8.19
CA VAL A 116 13.96 -5.33 7.49
C VAL A 116 14.14 -4.79 6.07
N LEU A 117 13.11 -4.17 5.50
CA LEU A 117 13.16 -3.60 4.15
C LEU A 117 12.28 -2.37 4.04
N GLN A 118 12.61 -1.54 3.06
CA GLN A 118 11.79 -0.45 2.53
C GLN A 118 11.46 -0.78 1.08
N TYR A 119 10.23 -0.53 0.63
CA TYR A 119 9.93 -0.55 -0.80
C TYR A 119 9.88 0.88 -1.37
N GLN A 120 10.25 1.01 -2.63
CA GLN A 120 10.27 2.26 -3.39
C GLN A 120 9.61 2.02 -4.75
N ILE A 121 8.98 3.06 -5.31
CA ILE A 121 8.48 3.00 -6.69
C ILE A 121 9.63 3.10 -7.70
N SER A 122 9.36 2.93 -8.99
CA SER A 122 10.36 2.88 -10.07
C SER A 122 11.22 4.14 -10.24
N ASN A 123 10.90 5.25 -9.56
CA ASN A 123 11.75 6.46 -9.53
C ASN A 123 12.51 6.63 -8.18
N GLY A 124 12.45 5.66 -7.27
CA GLY A 124 13.12 5.69 -5.96
C GLY A 124 12.36 6.41 -4.85
N THR A 125 11.15 6.91 -5.11
CA THR A 125 10.32 7.60 -4.10
C THR A 125 9.56 6.58 -3.23
N THR A 126 9.12 7.00 -2.04
CA THR A 126 8.31 6.17 -1.13
C THR A 126 6.99 6.85 -0.81
N VAL A 127 6.06 6.10 -0.23
CA VAL A 127 4.75 6.60 0.22
C VAL A 127 4.78 7.20 1.63
N SER A 128 5.95 7.65 2.11
CA SER A 128 6.09 8.21 3.45
C SER A 128 5.10 9.35 3.70
N GLY A 129 4.34 9.25 4.80
CA GLY A 129 3.25 10.19 5.13
C GLY A 129 1.91 9.90 4.44
N GLY A 130 1.86 8.88 3.58
CA GLY A 130 0.66 8.46 2.86
C GLY A 130 0.54 9.10 1.48
N ILE A 131 -0.28 8.48 0.64
CA ILE A 131 -0.65 8.94 -0.70
C ILE A 131 -1.85 9.87 -0.55
N GLU A 132 -1.83 11.05 -1.16
CA GLU A 132 -2.97 12.00 -1.16
C GLU A 132 -4.02 11.61 -2.21
N PRO A 133 -5.33 11.79 -1.94
CA PRO A 133 -6.37 11.50 -2.91
C PRO A 133 -6.41 12.53 -4.03
N ASN A 134 -6.65 12.06 -5.25
CA ASN A 134 -7.00 12.93 -6.38
C ASN A 134 -8.40 13.52 -6.19
N LEU A 135 -9.32 12.72 -5.62
CA LEU A 135 -10.70 13.09 -5.37
C LEU A 135 -11.06 12.82 -3.91
N THR A 136 -11.34 13.86 -3.13
CA THR A 136 -11.73 13.68 -1.74
C THR A 136 -13.18 13.25 -1.59
N ALA A 137 -13.41 12.18 -0.82
CA ALA A 137 -14.73 11.71 -0.39
C ALA A 137 -14.59 11.01 0.97
N VAL A 138 -15.66 11.00 1.76
CA VAL A 138 -15.65 10.36 3.09
C VAL A 138 -16.99 9.66 3.29
N GLU A 139 -16.94 8.41 3.72
CA GLU A 139 -18.12 7.65 4.12
C GLU A 139 -18.56 8.01 5.55
N ASN A 140 -19.86 7.86 5.83
CA ASN A 140 -20.36 7.95 7.20
C ASN A 140 -20.32 6.56 7.84
N LEU A 141 -19.31 6.27 8.65
CA LEU A 141 -19.17 4.97 9.32
C LEU A 141 -20.34 4.61 10.26
N LEU A 142 -21.14 5.58 10.71
CA LEU A 142 -22.34 5.33 11.52
C LEU A 142 -23.58 5.01 10.68
N GLN A 143 -23.50 5.22 9.37
CA GLN A 143 -24.55 4.92 8.40
C GLN A 143 -23.91 4.51 7.07
N PRO A 144 -23.20 3.36 7.04
CA PRO A 144 -22.50 2.92 5.84
C PRO A 144 -23.49 2.42 4.80
N PHE A 145 -23.13 2.56 3.53
CA PHE A 145 -23.83 1.92 2.43
C PHE A 145 -23.24 0.52 2.15
N PRO A 146 -24.03 -0.42 1.62
CA PRO A 146 -23.50 -1.69 1.15
C PRO A 146 -22.43 -1.51 0.07
N ILE A 147 -21.48 -2.44 -0.02
CA ILE A 147 -20.46 -2.45 -1.09
C ILE A 147 -21.17 -2.53 -2.45
N GLY A 148 -20.81 -1.64 -3.36
CA GLY A 148 -21.38 -1.55 -4.71
C GLY A 148 -22.63 -0.67 -4.81
N ASP A 149 -23.14 -0.14 -3.70
CA ASP A 149 -24.22 0.84 -3.72
C ASP A 149 -23.71 2.17 -4.28
N THR A 150 -24.31 2.64 -5.37
CA THR A 150 -23.91 3.89 -6.04
C THR A 150 -24.26 5.14 -5.24
N GLN A 151 -24.97 5.00 -4.11
CA GLN A 151 -25.17 6.06 -3.12
C GLN A 151 -24.02 6.17 -2.12
N ASP A 152 -23.11 5.20 -2.05
CA ASP A 152 -21.89 5.33 -1.25
C ASP A 152 -21.09 6.56 -1.72
N PRO A 153 -20.72 7.51 -0.82
CA PRO A 153 -20.05 8.74 -1.22
C PRO A 153 -18.73 8.54 -1.96
N ILE A 154 -17.97 7.50 -1.64
CA ILE A 154 -16.65 7.25 -2.23
C ILE A 154 -16.83 6.63 -3.62
N LEU A 155 -17.69 5.63 -3.76
CA LEU A 155 -18.02 5.00 -5.05
C LEU A 155 -18.74 5.99 -5.99
N ALA A 156 -19.73 6.73 -5.49
CA ALA A 156 -20.43 7.76 -6.26
C ALA A 156 -19.46 8.79 -6.83
N ARG A 157 -18.44 9.19 -6.05
CA ARG A 157 -17.42 10.13 -6.49
C ARG A 157 -16.54 9.55 -7.61
N ALA A 158 -16.16 8.28 -7.51
CA ALA A 158 -15.42 7.60 -8.56
C ALA A 158 -16.25 7.49 -9.85
N LEU A 159 -17.49 7.03 -9.77
CA LEU A 159 -18.40 6.90 -10.91
C LEU A 159 -18.68 8.24 -11.61
N ASN A 160 -18.84 9.31 -10.83
CA ASN A 160 -19.00 10.65 -11.37
C ASN A 160 -17.76 11.10 -12.17
N SER A 161 -16.56 10.87 -11.63
CA SER A 161 -15.30 11.17 -12.32
C SER A 161 -15.13 10.35 -13.61
N ILE A 162 -15.51 9.08 -13.59
CA ILE A 162 -15.49 8.21 -14.76
C ILE A 162 -16.41 8.76 -15.86
N SER A 163 -17.60 9.23 -15.49
CA SER A 163 -18.62 9.67 -16.46
C SER A 163 -18.40 11.10 -16.98
N ASN A 164 -17.89 12.01 -16.14
CA ASN A 164 -17.85 13.45 -16.44
C ASN A 164 -16.43 14.04 -16.54
N GLY A 165 -15.40 13.22 -16.32
CA GLY A 165 -14.02 13.68 -16.13
C GLY A 165 -13.77 14.30 -14.75
N SER A 166 -12.51 14.61 -14.46
CA SER A 166 -12.05 15.12 -13.16
C SER A 166 -12.58 16.53 -12.87
N GLN A 167 -13.79 16.64 -12.33
CA GLN A 167 -14.32 17.89 -11.80
C GLN A 167 -13.81 18.10 -10.37
N SER A 168 -12.97 19.12 -10.16
CA SER A 168 -12.59 19.59 -8.84
C SER A 168 -13.83 20.18 -8.15
N SER A 169 -14.55 19.35 -7.39
CA SER A 169 -15.55 19.84 -6.43
C SER A 169 -15.06 19.56 -5.03
N SER A 170 -14.96 20.62 -4.23
CA SER A 170 -14.68 20.55 -2.81
C SER A 170 -15.84 19.85 -2.11
N ALA A 171 -15.58 18.68 -1.52
CA ALA A 171 -16.56 18.02 -0.66
C ALA A 171 -16.85 18.94 0.53
N LYS A 172 -18.12 19.28 0.77
CA LYS A 172 -18.53 19.92 2.03
C LYS A 172 -18.50 18.86 3.12
N PHE A 173 -17.46 18.91 3.95
CA PHE A 173 -17.38 18.11 5.17
C PHE A 173 -18.50 18.52 6.12
N ILE A 174 -19.43 17.61 6.42
CA ILE A 174 -20.28 17.73 7.60
C ILE A 174 -19.48 17.10 8.74
N SER A 175 -18.66 17.88 9.44
CA SER A 175 -18.04 17.41 10.67
C SER A 175 -19.10 17.39 11.77
N LYS A 176 -19.41 16.20 12.28
CA LYS A 176 -19.95 16.10 13.64
C LYS A 176 -18.77 16.26 14.59
N PRO A 177 -18.87 17.01 15.69
CA PRO A 177 -17.81 17.05 16.68
C PRO A 177 -17.60 15.63 17.21
N TYR A 178 -16.40 15.10 17.02
CA TYR A 178 -15.95 13.85 17.62
C TYR A 178 -14.59 14.10 18.28
N ILE A 179 -14.26 13.26 19.25
CA ILE A 179 -12.93 13.24 19.85
C ILE A 179 -12.17 12.17 19.08
N ASP A 180 -11.05 12.55 18.46
CA ASP A 180 -10.07 11.58 18.00
C ASP A 180 -9.62 10.76 19.20
N LEU A 181 -10.04 9.50 19.25
CA LEU A 181 -9.42 8.56 20.17
C LEU A 181 -8.00 8.36 19.67
N VAL A 182 -7.03 8.84 20.44
CA VAL A 182 -5.61 8.66 20.14
C VAL A 182 -5.34 7.17 20.03
N ASP A 183 -4.96 6.70 18.85
CA ASP A 183 -4.50 5.33 18.68
C ASP A 183 -3.17 5.17 19.44
N GLU A 184 -3.20 4.45 20.55
CA GLU A 184 -2.01 4.11 21.35
C GLU A 184 -0.91 3.43 20.52
N ARG A 185 -1.25 2.75 19.40
CA ARG A 185 -0.26 2.14 18.49
C ARG A 185 0.51 3.19 17.71
N SER A 186 -0.16 4.28 17.29
CA SER A 186 0.48 5.39 16.58
C SER A 186 1.51 6.16 17.43
N ARG A 187 1.46 6.02 18.77
CA ARG A 187 2.45 6.56 19.71
C ARG A 187 3.67 5.66 19.93
N LYS A 188 3.61 4.38 19.56
CA LYS A 188 4.70 3.43 19.80
C LYS A 188 5.71 3.48 18.65
N LEU A 189 6.65 4.41 18.77
CA LEU A 189 7.89 4.39 18.01
C LEU A 189 8.67 3.10 18.35
N GLY A 190 8.55 2.10 17.49
CA GLY A 190 9.53 1.02 17.31
C GLY A 190 9.98 0.29 18.56
N ARG A 191 9.12 -0.58 19.13
CA ARG A 191 9.46 -1.81 19.88
C ARG A 191 8.18 -2.42 20.44
N ILE A 192 7.49 -3.22 19.62
CA ILE A 192 6.40 -4.07 20.12
C ILE A 192 6.93 -5.49 20.19
N MET A 193 7.27 -5.95 21.41
CA MET A 193 7.46 -7.37 21.68
C MET A 193 6.11 -7.95 22.01
N PHE A 194 5.68 -8.97 21.27
CA PHE A 194 4.49 -9.74 21.63
C PHE A 194 4.91 -11.03 22.31
N ARG A 195 4.04 -11.55 23.17
CA ARG A 195 4.20 -12.87 23.80
C ARG A 195 3.34 -13.86 23.03
N SER A 196 3.96 -14.87 22.44
CA SER A 196 3.32 -16.08 21.93
C SER A 196 2.66 -16.82 23.10
N GLU A 197 1.35 -17.03 23.01
CA GLU A 197 0.64 -17.89 23.96
C GLU A 197 1.01 -19.35 23.66
N LYS A 198 1.63 -20.02 24.65
CA LYS A 198 1.76 -21.47 24.63
C LYS A 198 0.47 -22.07 25.20
N ASN A 199 -0.18 -22.93 24.41
CA ASN A 199 -1.00 -24.02 24.96
C ASN A 199 -0.10 -25.06 25.65
#